data_AF-A0A8J7CFE9-F1
#
_entry.id   AF-A0A8J7CFE9-F1
#
_cell.length_a   1.000
_cell.length_b   1.000
_cell.length_c   1.000
_cell.angle_alpha   90.00
_cell.angle_beta   90.00
_cell.angle_gamma   90.00
#
_symmetry.space_group_name_H-M   'P 1'
#
loop_
_entity.id
_entity.type
_entity.pdbx_description
1 polymer ?
#
loop_
_entity_poly.entity_id
_entity_poly.type
_entity_poly.pdbx_seq_one_letter_code
_entity_poly.pdbx_strand_id
1 'polypeptide(L)' 'MSKPNFMSMTRAQLRQYILEYREDEEALQIYIDRFQSANSKVFPAPQTIEDLENFPELHQQYLEQRRNQA' A
#
# COMPACT_ATOMS: atom_id res chain seq x y z
N MET A 1 -10.56 5.54 -26.58
CA MET A 1 -9.39 6.40 -26.26
C MET A 1 -8.18 5.50 -26.10
N SER A 2 -6.98 5.98 -26.46
CA SER A 2 -5.74 5.23 -26.21
C SER A 2 -5.37 5.34 -24.74
N LYS A 3 -4.89 4.26 -24.13
CA LYS A 3 -4.37 4.30 -22.75
C LYS A 3 -3.08 5.14 -22.70
N PRO A 4 -2.81 5.85 -21.58
CA PRO A 4 -1.54 6.53 -21.37
C PRO A 4 -0.38 5.54 -21.28
N ASN A 5 0.84 6.01 -21.51
CA ASN A 5 2.04 5.24 -21.19
C ASN A 5 2.31 5.29 -19.68
N PHE A 6 1.84 4.29 -18.93
CA PHE A 6 2.05 4.23 -17.49
C PHE A 6 3.53 4.14 -17.11
N MET A 7 4.41 3.62 -17.98
CA MET A 7 5.84 3.45 -17.70
C MET A 7 6.60 4.78 -17.61
N SER A 8 6.11 5.84 -18.25
CA SER A 8 6.71 7.17 -18.14
C SER A 8 6.19 8.00 -16.96
N MET A 9 5.15 7.55 -16.26
CA MET A 9 4.57 8.28 -15.13
C MET A 9 5.39 8.12 -13.85
N THR A 10 5.51 9.22 -13.10
CA THR A 10 5.92 9.19 -11.69
C THR A 10 4.88 8.47 -10.82
N ARG A 11 5.26 8.06 -9.62
CA ARG A 11 4.33 7.46 -8.65
C ARG A 11 3.11 8.33 -8.37
N ALA A 12 3.30 9.64 -8.23
CA ALA A 12 2.22 10.58 -7.95
C ALA A 12 1.25 10.70 -9.13
N GLN A 13 1.76 10.77 -10.36
CA GLN A 13 0.93 10.83 -11.57
C GLN A 13 0.13 9.54 -11.77
N LEU A 14 0.76 8.38 -11.63
CA LEU A 14 0.06 7.10 -11.76
C LEU A 14 -0.97 6.92 -10.64
N ARG A 15 -0.66 7.37 -9.41
CA ARG A 15 -1.62 7.39 -8.30
C ARG A 15 -2.84 8.28 -8.58
N GLN A 16 -2.63 9.46 -9.17
CA GLN A 16 -3.74 10.34 -9.52
C GLN A 16 -4.63 9.68 -10.58
N TYR A 17 -4.03 9.09 -11.61
CA TYR A 17 -4.76 8.39 -12.66
C TYR A 17 -5.65 7.26 -12.11
N ILE A 18 -5.13 6.36 -11.27
CA ILE A 18 -5.92 5.24 -10.73
C ILE A 18 -7.09 5.71 -9.84
N LEU A 19 -6.99 6.89 -9.22
CA LEU A 19 -8.07 7.45 -8.40
C LEU A 19 -9.20 8.02 -9.25
N GLU A 20 -8.88 8.54 -10.44
CA GLU A 20 -9.83 9.03 -11.44
C GLU A 20 -10.45 7.88 -12.26
N TYR A 21 -9.70 6.81 -12.51
CA TYR A 21 -10.08 5.67 -13.34
C TYR A 21 -10.02 4.34 -12.56
N ARG A 22 -10.88 4.20 -11.55
CA ARG A 22 -10.84 3.08 -10.59
C ARG A 22 -11.07 1.70 -11.21
N GLU A 23 -11.74 1.63 -12.36
CA GLU A 23 -12.04 0.39 -13.10
C GLU A 23 -10.89 -0.02 -14.04
N ASP A 24 -9.82 0.78 -14.19
CA ASP A 24 -8.68 0.44 -15.04
C ASP A 24 -7.71 -0.49 -14.28
N GLU A 25 -8.07 -1.78 -14.22
CA GLU A 25 -7.32 -2.83 -13.53
C GLU A 25 -5.85 -2.91 -13.97
N GLU A 26 -5.56 -2.62 -15.24
CA GLU A 26 -4.18 -2.60 -15.77
C GLU A 26 -3.34 -1.50 -15.10
N ALA A 27 -3.90 -0.29 -14.97
CA ALA A 27 -3.20 0.82 -14.32
C ALA A 27 -2.97 0.53 -12.83
N LEU A 28 -3.95 -0.10 -12.16
CA LEU A 28 -3.82 -0.54 -10.77
C LEU A 28 -2.73 -1.59 -10.61
N GLN A 29 -2.71 -2.62 -11.46
CA GLN A 29 -1.71 -3.68 -11.43
C GLN A 29 -0.30 -3.11 -11.62
N ILE A 30 -0.09 -2.23 -12.61
CA ILE A 30 1.20 -1.56 -12.85
C ILE A 30 1.65 -0.73 -11.65
N TYR A 31 0.71 -0.02 -10.98
CA TYR A 31 1.03 0.75 -9.78
C TYR A 31 1.50 -0.16 -8.63
N ILE A 32 0.80 -1.27 -8.42
CA ILE A 32 1.16 -2.26 -7.39
C ILE A 32 2.54 -2.84 -7.71
N ASP A 33 2.75 -3.36 -8.92
CA ASP A 33 3.99 -4.03 -9.31
C ASP A 33 5.22 -3.11 -9.25
N ARG A 34 5.07 -1.85 -9.70
CA ARG A 34 6.20 -0.91 -9.75
C ARG A 34 6.64 -0.44 -8.36
N PHE A 35 5.70 -0.35 -7.42
CA PHE A 35 5.94 0.26 -6.12
C PHE A 35 5.89 -0.73 -4.96
N GLN A 36 5.84 -2.03 -5.25
CA GLN A 36 6.15 -3.09 -4.29
C GLN A 36 7.67 -3.24 -4.12
N SER A 37 8.17 -3.01 -2.91
CA SER A 37 9.55 -3.34 -2.54
C SER A 37 9.55 -4.66 -1.76
N ALA A 38 10.50 -5.56 -2.06
CA ALA A 38 10.74 -6.75 -1.24
C ALA A 38 11.13 -6.40 0.21
N ASN A 39 11.67 -5.20 0.42
CA ASN A 39 12.03 -4.67 1.74
C ASN A 39 10.91 -3.82 2.36
N SER A 40 9.70 -3.83 1.79
CA SER A 40 8.57 -3.11 2.39
C SER A 40 8.30 -3.65 3.78
N LYS A 41 8.12 -2.74 4.74
CA LYS A 41 7.63 -3.14 6.07
C LYS A 41 6.20 -3.63 5.92
N VAL A 42 6.00 -4.93 6.06
CA VAL A 42 4.68 -5.54 6.16
C VAL A 42 4.26 -5.47 7.61
N PHE A 43 3.09 -4.88 7.85
CA PHE A 43 2.45 -4.88 9.16
C PHE A 43 1.41 -6.00 9.19
N PRO A 44 1.32 -6.74 10.30
CA PRO A 44 0.29 -7.78 10.42
C PRO A 44 -1.10 -7.14 10.31
N ALA A 45 -1.99 -7.79 9.57
CA ALA A 45 -3.38 -7.39 9.54
C ALA A 45 -4.04 -7.68 10.91
N PRO A 46 -5.02 -6.86 11.34
CA PRO A 46 -5.92 -7.21 12.44
C PRO A 46 -6.49 -8.61 12.24
N GLN A 47 -6.55 -9.42 13.31
CA GLN A 47 -7.10 -10.78 13.26
C GLN A 47 -8.58 -10.81 13.66
N THR A 48 -9.04 -9.81 14.41
CA THR A 48 -10.41 -9.70 14.92
C THR A 48 -11.02 -8.31 14.68
N ILE A 49 -12.33 -8.18 14.93
CA ILE A 49 -13.02 -6.87 14.93
C ILE A 49 -12.52 -6.00 16.09
N GLU A 50 -12.25 -6.60 17.24
CA GLU A 50 -11.69 -5.90 18.40
C GLU A 50 -10.28 -5.33 18.09
N ASP A 51 -9.49 -6.06 17.30
CA ASP A 51 -8.19 -5.58 16.81
C ASP A 51 -8.32 -4.38 15.88
N LEU A 52 -9.42 -4.27 15.11
CA LEU A 52 -9.69 -3.12 14.24
C LEU A 52 -10.00 -1.87 15.06
N GLU A 53 -10.78 -2.02 16.13
CA GLU A 53 -11.14 -0.92 17.05
C GLU A 53 -9.91 -0.39 17.80
N ASN A 54 -8.97 -1.28 18.14
CA ASN A 54 -7.74 -0.96 18.87
C ASN A 54 -6.47 -0.99 18.00
N PHE A 55 -6.64 -0.87 16.67
CA PHE A 55 -5.53 -1.00 15.72
C PHE A 55 -4.39 0.01 15.95
N PRO A 56 -4.65 1.29 16.27
CA PRO A 56 -3.58 2.24 16.55
C PRO A 56 -2.65 1.76 17.69
N GLU A 57 -3.22 1.24 18.78
CA GLU A 57 -2.49 0.77 19.96
C GLU A 57 -1.69 -0.50 19.63
N LEU A 58 -2.32 -1.47 18.96
CA LEU A 58 -1.66 -2.70 18.51
C LEU A 58 -0.47 -2.42 17.57
N HIS A 59 -0.63 -1.44 16.68
CA HIS A 59 0.43 -1.01 15.78
C HIS A 59 1.61 -0.38 16.53
N GLN A 60 1.36 0.44 17.55
CA GLN A 60 2.42 1.00 18.41
C GLN A 60 3.17 -0.10 19.16
N GLN A 61 2.45 -1.04 19.79
CA GLN A 61 3.06 -2.17 20.50
C GLN A 61 3.95 -3.01 19.58
N TYR A 62 3.51 -3.27 18.35
CA TYR A 62 4.32 -3.99 17.36
C TYR A 62 5.62 -3.24 17.02
N LEU A 63 5.55 -1.92 16.83
CA LEU A 63 6.74 -1.09 16.58
C LEU A 63 7.72 -1.11 17.76
N GLU A 64 7.22 -1.04 19.00
CA GLU A 64 8.05 -1.11 20.21
C GLU A 64 8.72 -2.47 20.38
N GLN A 65 7.98 -3.57 20.19
CA GLN A 65 8.55 -4.93 20.22
C GLN A 65 9.67 -5.08 19.20
N ARG A 66 9.46 -4.59 17.97
CA ARG A 66 10.49 -4.61 16.92
C ARG A 66 11.71 -3.77 17.24
N ARG A 67 11.56 -2.68 17.98
CA ARG A 67 12.67 -1.82 18.43
C ARG A 67 13.49 -2.48 19.54
N ASN A 68 12.84 -3.21 20.45
CA ASN A 68 13.52 -3.87 21.58
C ASN A 68 14.23 -5.18 21.19
N GLN A 69 13.95 -5.71 19.99
CA GLN A 69 14.57 -6.91 19.43
C GLN A 69 15.79 -6.61 18.54
N ALA A 70 16.15 -5.34 18.34
CA ALA A 70 17.27 -4.88 17.52
C ALA A 70 18.39 -4.32 18.41
#